data_AF-A0A0U2VXZ8-F1
#
_entry.id   AF-A0A0U2VXZ8-F1
#
_cell.length_a   1.000
_cell.length_b   1.000
_cell.length_c   1.000
_cell.angle_alpha   90.00
_cell.angle_beta   90.00
_cell.angle_gamma   90.00
#
_symmetry.space_group_name_H-M   'P 1'
#
loop_
_entity.id
_entity.type
_entity.pdbx_description
1 polymer ?
#
loop_
_entity_poly.entity_id
_entity_poly.type
_entity_poly.pdbx_seq_one_letter_code
_entity_poly.pdbx_strand_id
1 'polypeptide(L)'
;MVKKAIAACVILFLLVQLGNSAGTISAAKRYVIVQESVGKSFVPVRFAAETFGFKVRWKGSGEKVLLSNDTGSVEFKVGSRQAIVNGKQRTLDAAPFYLSGTVYVPLRFAAESLGASVEWKKEERVVLKNGDLQTDIEAVSLKRIERAIKDPVIVGSSKIQTSTKTIQVNTVQIDLYHPKVTLETVYANNKIGSTESLKKMAERSKAAVAVNGTFFNAYSTTDVKIPYGYIVKSGKVIYKASGDQRAVFVYTNTGDALIADGETELKKLLDKGLVESALQAGPRLVRNGKVDTNPTAEGFKDPKVLTNRAARSAVGITAEGKLLIATASSATMKELAEVMVKLGAIEAMNLDGGASSGLYANGKYITTPGRDLSNALVAVFPS
;
A
#
# COMPACT_ATOMS: atom_id res chain seq x y z
N MET A 1 -19.07 -49.55 28.43
CA MET A 1 -18.24 -48.45 27.90
C MET A 1 -18.55 -48.28 26.42
N VAL A 2 -19.33 -47.27 26.04
CA VAL A 2 -19.63 -46.94 24.64
C VAL A 2 -19.26 -45.47 24.43
N LYS A 3 -18.18 -45.22 23.68
CA LYS A 3 -17.71 -43.87 23.34
C LYS A 3 -18.64 -43.29 22.26
N LYS A 4 -19.34 -42.19 22.57
CA LYS A 4 -20.04 -41.36 21.59
C LYS A 4 -19.01 -40.47 20.87
N ALA A 5 -18.84 -40.66 19.57
CA ALA A 5 -18.16 -39.70 18.70
C ALA A 5 -19.20 -38.71 18.18
N ILE A 6 -19.00 -37.42 18.49
CA ILE A 6 -19.80 -36.31 17.95
C ILE A 6 -19.22 -35.96 16.58
N ALA A 7 -19.99 -36.18 15.52
CA ALA A 7 -19.66 -35.73 14.18
C ALA A 7 -19.86 -34.21 14.09
N ALA A 8 -18.77 -33.46 13.99
CA ALA A 8 -18.82 -32.03 13.67
C ALA A 8 -19.06 -31.85 12.16
N CYS A 9 -20.24 -31.35 11.80
CA CYS A 9 -20.55 -30.91 10.44
C CYS A 9 -19.73 -29.65 10.11
N VAL A 10 -18.63 -29.81 9.38
CA VAL A 10 -17.95 -28.72 8.69
C VAL A 10 -18.70 -28.47 7.39
N ILE A 11 -19.57 -27.46 7.36
CA ILE A 11 -20.18 -27.00 6.12
C ILE A 11 -19.16 -26.15 5.38
N LEU A 12 -18.50 -26.79 4.41
CA LEU A 12 -17.62 -26.18 3.43
C LEU A 12 -18.49 -25.48 2.36
N PHE A 13 -18.65 -24.16 2.45
CA PHE A 13 -19.26 -23.40 1.35
C PHE A 13 -18.21 -23.13 0.25
N LEU A 14 -18.19 -24.01 -0.75
CA LEU A 14 -17.65 -23.72 -2.08
C LEU A 14 -18.58 -22.73 -2.78
N LEU A 15 -18.11 -21.52 -3.05
CA LEU A 15 -18.73 -20.62 -4.03
C LEU A 15 -17.91 -20.69 -5.33
N VAL A 16 -18.46 -21.42 -6.30
CA VAL A 16 -18.05 -21.39 -7.70
C VAL A 16 -18.34 -20.00 -8.25
N GLN A 17 -17.29 -19.33 -8.73
CA GLN A 17 -17.40 -18.07 -9.45
C GLN A 17 -18.00 -18.31 -10.84
N LEU A 18 -19.13 -17.67 -11.12
CA LEU A 18 -19.57 -17.40 -12.48
C LEU A 18 -19.36 -15.91 -12.78
N GLY A 19 -18.70 -15.66 -13.90
CA GLY A 19 -18.15 -14.37 -14.27
C GLY A 19 -19.19 -13.27 -14.41
N ASN A 20 -18.91 -12.16 -13.74
CA ASN A 20 -18.98 -10.85 -14.33
C ASN A 20 -17.61 -10.22 -14.12
N SER A 21 -17.11 -9.50 -15.11
CA SER A 21 -15.84 -8.77 -15.07
C SER A 21 -15.85 -7.76 -13.92
N ALA A 22 -15.51 -8.26 -12.73
CA ALA A 22 -15.29 -7.46 -11.54
C ALA A 22 -13.99 -6.71 -11.80
N GLY A 23 -14.10 -5.39 -12.03
CA GLY A 23 -12.98 -4.51 -11.75
C GLY A 23 -12.42 -4.90 -10.39
N THR A 24 -11.11 -5.14 -10.33
CA THR A 24 -10.39 -5.45 -9.10
C THR A 24 -10.93 -4.58 -7.98
N ILE A 25 -11.47 -5.22 -6.94
CA ILE A 25 -11.98 -4.51 -5.76
C ILE A 25 -10.75 -3.87 -5.11
N SER A 26 -10.47 -2.62 -5.44
CA SER A 26 -9.47 -1.84 -4.71
C SER A 26 -9.98 -1.76 -3.28
N ALA A 27 -9.26 -2.40 -2.36
CA ALA A 27 -9.64 -2.41 -0.97
C ALA A 27 -9.58 -0.98 -0.38
N ALA A 28 -10.41 -0.75 0.63
CA ALA A 28 -10.67 0.60 1.13
C ALA A 28 -9.56 1.06 2.09
N LYS A 29 -9.14 2.32 1.95
CA LYS A 29 -8.22 2.96 2.88
C LYS A 29 -8.73 2.85 4.33
N ARG A 30 -7.88 2.41 5.25
CA ARG A 30 -8.25 2.17 6.66
C ARG A 30 -7.87 3.34 7.56
N TYR A 31 -8.58 4.44 7.38
CA TYR A 31 -8.51 5.57 8.31
C TYR A 31 -9.90 6.15 8.58
N VAL A 32 -10.02 6.80 9.73
CA VAL A 32 -11.16 7.64 10.10
C VAL A 32 -10.80 9.09 9.79
N ILE A 33 -11.68 9.80 9.10
CA ILE A 33 -11.55 11.25 8.94
C ILE A 33 -12.18 11.95 10.14
N VAL A 34 -11.45 12.85 10.78
CA VAL A 34 -11.98 13.78 11.78
C VAL A 34 -12.20 15.15 11.14
N GLN A 35 -13.46 15.60 11.13
CA GLN A 35 -13.82 16.95 10.72
C GLN A 35 -13.99 17.83 11.95
N GLU A 36 -12.89 18.46 12.36
CA GLU A 36 -12.79 19.30 13.56
C GLU A 36 -13.87 20.39 13.62
N SER A 37 -14.19 21.02 12.48
CA SER A 37 -15.15 22.14 12.40
C SER A 37 -16.57 21.78 12.84
N VAL A 38 -16.93 20.50 12.83
CA VAL A 38 -18.23 20.00 13.26
C VAL A 38 -18.13 18.98 14.40
N GLY A 39 -16.91 18.63 14.84
CA GLY A 39 -16.67 17.63 15.88
C GLY A 39 -17.15 16.23 15.51
N LYS A 40 -17.08 15.86 14.22
CA LYS A 40 -17.58 14.56 13.71
C LYS A 40 -16.49 13.74 13.06
N SER A 41 -16.68 12.42 13.10
CA SER A 41 -15.81 11.44 12.47
C SER A 41 -16.53 10.69 11.36
N PHE A 42 -15.78 10.36 10.32
CA PHE A 42 -16.29 9.72 9.13
C PHE A 42 -15.38 8.59 8.68
N VAL A 43 -15.93 7.64 7.95
CA VAL A 43 -15.21 6.46 7.49
C VAL A 43 -15.56 6.16 6.04
N PRO A 44 -14.62 5.67 5.21
CA PRO A 44 -14.96 5.20 3.88
C PRO A 44 -16.06 4.14 3.96
N VAL A 45 -17.12 4.32 3.17
CA VAL A 45 -18.30 3.45 3.23
C VAL A 45 -17.94 1.97 2.97
N ARG A 46 -16.98 1.71 2.08
CA ARG A 46 -16.48 0.36 1.79
C ARG A 46 -15.73 -0.22 2.98
N PHE A 47 -14.89 0.56 3.65
CA PHE A 47 -14.16 0.09 4.83
C PHE A 47 -15.12 -0.25 5.99
N ALA A 48 -16.12 0.59 6.24
CA ALA A 48 -17.17 0.29 7.21
C ALA A 48 -17.89 -1.02 6.85
N ALA A 49 -18.23 -1.20 5.58
CA ALA A 49 -18.92 -2.40 5.14
C ALA A 49 -18.08 -3.67 5.32
N GLU A 50 -16.81 -3.65 4.87
CA GLU A 50 -15.88 -4.77 5.01
C GLU A 50 -15.62 -5.13 6.48
N THR A 51 -15.41 -4.13 7.33
CA THR A 51 -15.14 -4.32 8.77
C THR A 51 -16.28 -5.06 9.48
N PHE A 52 -17.51 -4.82 9.05
CA PHE A 52 -18.71 -5.35 9.72
C PHE A 52 -19.44 -6.43 8.89
N GLY A 53 -18.85 -6.91 7.79
CA GLY A 53 -19.43 -7.97 6.95
C GLY A 53 -20.65 -7.54 6.12
N PHE A 54 -20.81 -6.24 5.85
CA PHE A 54 -21.91 -5.71 5.06
C PHE A 54 -21.59 -5.71 3.56
N LYS A 55 -22.64 -5.92 2.77
CA LYS A 55 -22.60 -5.70 1.31
C LYS A 55 -22.92 -4.23 1.03
N VAL A 56 -22.15 -3.62 0.15
CA VAL A 56 -22.39 -2.26 -0.36
C VAL A 56 -23.18 -2.35 -1.67
N ARG A 57 -24.31 -1.64 -1.76
CA ARG A 57 -25.04 -1.44 -3.00
C ARG A 57 -25.29 0.04 -3.25
N TRP A 58 -24.92 0.52 -4.43
CA TRP A 58 -25.25 1.87 -4.88
C TRP A 58 -26.65 1.90 -5.48
N LYS A 59 -27.40 2.98 -5.24
CA LYS A 59 -28.72 3.23 -5.84
C LYS A 59 -28.73 4.61 -6.49
N GLY A 60 -29.41 4.72 -7.64
CA GLY A 60 -29.40 5.92 -8.47
C GLY A 60 -28.01 6.17 -9.09
N SER A 61 -27.76 7.39 -9.54
CA SER A 61 -26.47 7.88 -10.08
C SER A 61 -25.35 8.00 -9.01
N GLY A 62 -25.38 7.18 -7.95
CA GLY A 62 -24.42 7.22 -6.84
C GLY A 62 -24.84 8.10 -5.66
N GLU A 63 -26.03 8.70 -5.69
CA GLU A 63 -26.55 9.57 -4.61
C GLU A 63 -26.85 8.82 -3.32
N LYS A 64 -27.13 7.51 -3.42
CA LYS A 64 -27.54 6.67 -2.30
C LYS A 64 -26.66 5.45 -2.18
N VAL A 65 -26.25 5.14 -0.95
CA VAL A 65 -25.48 3.93 -0.62
C VAL A 65 -26.22 3.13 0.44
N LEU A 66 -26.52 1.88 0.09
CA LEU A 66 -27.13 0.90 0.97
C LEU A 66 -26.05 -0.04 1.51
N LEU A 67 -25.94 -0.11 2.83
CA LEU A 67 -25.22 -1.14 3.56
C LEU A 67 -26.24 -2.16 4.06
N SER A 68 -26.01 -3.44 3.80
CA SER A 68 -26.91 -4.51 4.29
C SER A 68 -26.19 -5.82 4.59
N ASN A 69 -26.64 -6.54 5.60
CA ASN A 69 -26.28 -7.92 5.92
C ASN A 69 -27.55 -8.68 6.39
N ASP A 70 -27.37 -9.86 6.99
CA ASP A 70 -28.49 -10.68 7.47
C ASP A 70 -29.20 -10.09 8.71
N THR A 71 -28.58 -9.12 9.40
CA THR A 71 -29.09 -8.52 10.64
C THR A 71 -29.76 -7.16 10.43
N GLY A 72 -29.54 -6.51 9.28
CA GLY A 72 -30.19 -5.23 8.99
C GLY A 72 -29.65 -4.48 7.79
N SER A 73 -30.15 -3.25 7.62
CA SER A 73 -29.76 -2.36 6.53
C SER A 73 -29.78 -0.88 6.92
N VAL A 74 -28.86 -0.11 6.31
CA VAL A 74 -28.76 1.34 6.43
C VAL A 74 -28.55 1.94 5.04
N GLU A 75 -29.47 2.80 4.62
CA GLU A 75 -29.34 3.61 3.40
C GLU A 75 -28.94 5.03 3.77
N PHE A 76 -27.81 5.48 3.25
CA PHE A 76 -27.34 6.86 3.33
C PHE A 76 -27.62 7.58 2.02
N LYS A 77 -28.02 8.86 2.09
CA LYS A 77 -28.06 9.77 0.94
C LYS A 77 -26.94 10.79 1.08
N VAL A 78 -26.06 10.86 0.08
CA VAL A 78 -24.95 11.83 0.05
C VAL A 78 -25.50 13.26 0.07
N GLY A 79 -24.90 14.12 0.90
CA GLY A 79 -25.33 15.51 1.10
C GLY A 79 -26.58 15.68 1.96
N SER A 80 -27.23 14.59 2.42
CA SER A 80 -28.42 14.65 3.26
C SER A 80 -28.13 14.17 4.68
N ARG A 81 -28.71 14.84 5.68
CA ARG A 81 -28.76 14.36 7.07
C ARG A 81 -29.85 13.32 7.30
N GLN A 82 -30.46 12.77 6.26
CA GLN A 82 -31.47 11.72 6.39
C GLN A 82 -30.88 10.38 5.95
N ALA A 83 -31.11 9.36 6.78
CA ALA A 83 -30.82 7.97 6.49
C ALA A 83 -32.06 7.10 6.70
N ILE A 84 -32.07 5.90 6.12
CA ILE A 84 -33.10 4.90 6.33
C ILE A 84 -32.46 3.69 7.00
N VAL A 85 -32.82 3.41 8.25
CA VAL A 85 -32.33 2.25 9.02
C VAL A 85 -33.47 1.25 9.16
N ASN A 86 -33.30 0.06 8.59
CA ASN A 86 -34.31 -1.02 8.62
C ASN A 86 -35.71 -0.51 8.19
N GLY A 87 -35.76 0.27 7.10
CA GLY A 87 -36.98 0.84 6.54
C GLY A 87 -37.51 2.10 7.27
N LYS A 88 -36.92 2.50 8.40
CA LYS A 88 -37.34 3.68 9.17
C LYS A 88 -36.40 4.86 8.96
N GLN A 89 -36.96 6.05 8.75
CA GLN A 89 -36.17 7.27 8.60
C GLN A 89 -35.50 7.66 9.93
N ARG A 90 -34.23 8.06 9.85
CA ARG A 90 -33.41 8.52 10.98
C ARG A 90 -32.59 9.74 10.56
N THR A 91 -32.40 10.66 11.49
CA THR A 91 -31.58 11.86 11.28
C THR A 91 -30.14 11.59 11.66
N LEU A 92 -29.21 12.02 10.82
CA LEU A 92 -27.77 11.99 11.01
C LEU A 92 -27.30 13.28 11.66
N ASP A 93 -26.25 13.18 12.47
CA ASP A 93 -25.56 14.32 13.06
C ASP A 93 -24.63 15.05 12.08
N ALA A 94 -24.21 14.37 11.01
CA ALA A 94 -23.57 14.95 9.83
C ALA A 94 -24.04 14.27 8.54
N ALA A 95 -24.03 15.01 7.44
CA ALA A 95 -24.35 14.46 6.14
C ALA A 95 -23.15 13.63 5.61
N PRO A 96 -23.37 12.46 5.00
CA PRO A 96 -22.36 11.77 4.22
C PRO A 96 -21.88 12.66 3.08
N PHE A 97 -20.60 12.57 2.73
CA PHE A 97 -20.01 13.42 1.68
C PHE A 97 -19.14 12.61 0.72
N TYR A 98 -18.87 13.20 -0.44
CA TYR A 98 -17.97 12.69 -1.45
C TYR A 98 -16.62 13.40 -1.34
N LEU A 99 -15.52 12.65 -1.31
CA LEU A 99 -14.17 13.21 -1.30
C LEU A 99 -13.25 12.34 -2.17
N SER A 100 -12.75 12.92 -3.26
CA SER A 100 -11.85 12.29 -4.23
C SER A 100 -12.27 10.86 -4.63
N GLY A 101 -13.49 10.68 -5.13
CA GLY A 101 -13.94 9.35 -5.57
C GLY A 101 -14.67 8.53 -4.52
N THR A 102 -14.50 8.86 -3.24
CA THR A 102 -14.89 8.02 -2.12
C THR A 102 -16.02 8.66 -1.31
N VAL A 103 -17.03 7.88 -0.94
CA VAL A 103 -18.08 8.32 -0.02
C VAL A 103 -17.68 8.01 1.41
N TYR A 104 -17.78 9.03 2.25
CA TYR A 104 -17.54 8.98 3.68
C TYR A 104 -18.87 9.12 4.42
N VAL A 105 -19.12 8.21 5.36
CA VAL A 105 -20.34 8.18 6.19
C VAL A 105 -20.01 8.47 7.65
N PRO A 106 -20.93 9.07 8.44
CA PRO A 106 -20.69 9.32 9.86
C PRO A 106 -20.37 8.03 10.60
N LEU A 107 -19.19 7.95 11.21
CA LEU A 107 -18.62 6.71 11.73
C LEU A 107 -19.50 6.11 12.83
N ARG A 108 -19.86 6.91 13.83
CA ARG A 108 -20.65 6.45 14.98
C ARG A 108 -22.02 5.95 14.55
N PHE A 109 -22.72 6.72 13.71
CA PHE A 109 -24.02 6.32 13.19
C PHE A 109 -23.93 5.02 12.39
N ALA A 110 -22.93 4.90 11.51
CA ALA A 110 -22.70 3.68 10.74
C ALA A 110 -22.37 2.49 11.64
N ALA A 111 -21.54 2.66 12.67
CA ALA A 111 -21.21 1.57 13.60
C ALA A 111 -22.43 1.15 14.43
N GLU A 112 -23.09 2.09 15.11
CA GLU A 112 -24.20 1.82 16.03
C GLU A 112 -25.43 1.25 15.31
N SER A 113 -25.75 1.75 14.11
CA SER A 113 -26.85 1.21 13.31
C SER A 113 -26.62 -0.23 12.87
N LEU A 114 -25.38 -0.71 13.00
CA LEU A 114 -24.93 -2.03 12.58
C LEU A 114 -24.48 -2.91 13.76
N GLY A 115 -24.78 -2.49 15.00
CA GLY A 115 -24.48 -3.25 16.22
C GLY A 115 -23.01 -3.17 16.67
N ALA A 116 -22.21 -2.31 16.05
CA ALA A 116 -20.83 -2.07 16.43
C ALA A 116 -20.70 -0.87 17.38
N SER A 117 -19.64 -0.88 18.20
CA SER A 117 -19.28 0.23 19.09
C SER A 117 -17.99 0.91 18.64
N VAL A 118 -17.88 2.19 18.98
CA VAL A 118 -16.74 3.06 18.65
C VAL A 118 -16.14 3.56 19.96
N GLU A 119 -14.88 3.22 20.21
CA GLU A 119 -14.10 3.66 21.37
C GLU A 119 -12.88 4.47 20.90
N TRP A 120 -12.57 5.57 21.58
CA TRP A 120 -11.40 6.38 21.27
C TRP A 120 -10.24 6.01 22.21
N LYS A 121 -9.11 5.59 21.64
CA LYS A 121 -7.87 5.33 22.37
C LYS A 121 -6.88 6.46 22.09
N LYS A 122 -7.18 7.67 22.62
CA LYS A 122 -6.53 8.96 22.31
C LYS A 122 -7.07 9.62 21.03
N GLU A 123 -6.72 10.88 20.79
CA GLU A 123 -7.25 11.71 19.68
C GLU A 123 -6.94 11.16 18.28
N GLU A 124 -5.92 10.30 18.17
CA GLU A 124 -5.39 9.79 16.89
C GLU A 124 -5.84 8.35 16.57
N ARG A 125 -6.53 7.66 17.48
CA ARG A 125 -6.92 6.25 17.28
C ARG A 125 -8.34 5.92 17.68
N VAL A 126 -9.00 5.17 16.80
CA VAL A 126 -10.36 4.67 16.98
C VAL A 126 -10.36 3.16 16.98
N VAL A 127 -10.99 2.58 18.00
CA VAL A 127 -11.26 1.15 18.10
C VAL A 127 -12.71 0.90 17.74
N LEU A 128 -12.92 0.10 16.70
CA LEU A 128 -14.23 -0.43 16.33
C LEU A 128 -14.37 -1.85 16.87
N LYS A 129 -15.48 -2.11 17.56
CA LYS A 129 -15.80 -3.44 18.11
C LYS A 129 -17.15 -3.92 17.61
N ASN A 130 -17.23 -5.17 17.19
CA ASN A 130 -18.49 -5.86 16.86
C ASN A 130 -18.40 -7.31 17.35
N GLY A 131 -19.04 -7.62 18.49
CA GLY A 131 -18.80 -8.87 19.20
C GLY A 131 -17.32 -9.04 19.55
N ASP A 132 -16.74 -10.18 19.17
CA ASP A 132 -15.31 -10.50 19.38
C ASP A 132 -14.37 -9.82 18.36
N LEU A 133 -14.92 -9.24 17.28
CA LEU A 133 -14.11 -8.53 16.29
C LEU A 133 -13.73 -7.16 16.82
N GLN A 134 -12.43 -6.87 16.85
CA GLN A 134 -11.90 -5.55 17.18
C GLN A 134 -10.87 -5.12 16.13
N THR A 135 -11.01 -3.90 15.62
CA THR A 135 -9.97 -3.25 14.79
C THR A 135 -9.58 -1.90 15.37
N ASP A 136 -8.28 -1.63 15.37
CA ASP A 136 -7.70 -0.32 15.67
C ASP A 136 -7.45 0.40 14.34
N ILE A 137 -7.81 1.68 14.26
CA ILE A 137 -7.79 2.49 13.04
C ILE A 137 -7.27 3.88 13.39
N GLU A 138 -6.42 4.41 12.52
CA GLU A 138 -5.91 5.77 12.67
C GLU A 138 -7.00 6.80 12.35
N ALA A 139 -7.07 7.84 13.18
CA ALA A 139 -7.90 9.01 12.97
C ALA A 139 -7.04 10.17 12.44
N VAL A 140 -7.46 10.73 11.31
CA VAL A 140 -6.69 11.72 10.54
C VAL A 140 -7.60 12.91 10.25
N SER A 141 -7.11 14.14 10.35
CA SER A 141 -7.94 15.32 10.10
C SER A 141 -8.35 15.43 8.63
N LEU A 142 -9.55 15.95 8.36
CA LEU A 142 -10.02 16.21 6.99
C LEU A 142 -9.03 17.09 6.21
N LYS A 143 -8.47 18.11 6.85
CA LYS A 143 -7.45 19.01 6.27
C LYS A 143 -6.21 18.25 5.81
N ARG A 144 -5.80 17.19 6.51
CA ARG A 144 -4.66 16.35 6.09
C ARG A 144 -5.01 15.58 4.81
N ILE A 145 -6.20 14.99 4.74
CA ILE A 145 -6.64 14.27 3.54
C ILE A 145 -6.78 15.23 2.35
N GLU A 146 -7.35 16.42 2.56
CA GLU A 146 -7.44 17.47 1.53
C GLU A 146 -6.05 17.89 1.01
N ARG A 147 -5.06 18.01 1.91
CA ARG A 147 -3.67 18.27 1.51
C ARG A 147 -3.07 17.12 0.69
N ALA A 148 -3.31 15.87 1.11
CA ALA A 148 -2.88 14.69 0.37
C ALA A 148 -3.51 14.64 -1.03
N ILE A 149 -4.76 15.10 -1.17
CA ILE A 149 -5.47 15.21 -2.46
C ILE A 149 -4.90 16.31 -3.35
N LYS A 150 -4.56 17.47 -2.75
CA LYS A 150 -4.06 18.62 -3.50
C LYS A 150 -2.69 18.36 -4.10
N ASP A 151 -1.77 17.83 -3.29
CA ASP A 151 -0.36 17.67 -3.67
C ASP A 151 0.12 16.21 -3.39
N PRO A 152 -0.45 15.20 -4.09
CA PRO A 152 -0.20 13.80 -3.77
C PRO A 152 1.22 13.34 -4.09
N VAL A 153 1.92 14.03 -4.99
CA VAL A 153 3.25 13.69 -5.47
C VAL A 153 4.15 14.91 -5.35
N ILE A 154 5.22 14.79 -4.58
CA ILE A 154 6.24 15.85 -4.43
C ILE A 154 7.55 15.30 -5.00
N VAL A 155 8.04 15.94 -6.06
CA VAL A 155 9.33 15.62 -6.69
C VAL A 155 10.39 16.59 -6.18
N GLY A 156 11.55 16.08 -5.79
CA GLY A 156 12.64 16.89 -5.25
C GLY A 156 14.02 16.43 -5.69
N SER A 157 15.00 17.29 -5.46
CA SER A 157 16.41 16.97 -5.59
C SER A 157 17.21 17.74 -4.54
N SER A 158 18.08 17.06 -3.79
CA SER A 158 18.82 17.67 -2.70
C SER A 158 20.22 17.06 -2.55
N LYS A 159 21.12 17.85 -1.94
CA LYS A 159 22.44 17.39 -1.51
C LYS A 159 22.36 17.00 -0.04
N ILE A 160 22.68 15.76 0.28
CA ILE A 160 22.59 15.22 1.63
C ILE A 160 23.99 14.83 2.09
N GLN A 161 24.44 15.43 3.19
CA GLN A 161 25.69 15.05 3.84
C GLN A 161 25.54 13.69 4.49
N THR A 162 26.44 12.74 4.23
CA THR A 162 26.59 11.47 4.96
C THR A 162 27.79 11.54 5.90
N SER A 163 28.06 10.45 6.63
CA SER A 163 29.25 10.30 7.47
C SER A 163 30.56 10.40 6.68
N THR A 164 30.51 10.21 5.37
CA THR A 164 31.69 10.09 4.49
C THR A 164 31.75 11.15 3.39
N LYS A 165 30.61 11.62 2.86
CA LYS A 165 30.57 12.61 1.76
C LYS A 165 29.20 13.26 1.59
N THR A 166 29.10 14.31 0.78
CA THR A 166 27.81 14.79 0.29
C THR A 166 27.35 14.00 -0.93
N ILE A 167 26.06 13.64 -0.98
CA ILE A 167 25.45 12.87 -2.06
C ILE A 167 24.31 13.67 -2.70
N GLN A 168 24.29 13.75 -4.03
CA GLN A 168 23.12 14.25 -4.76
C GLN A 168 22.05 13.16 -4.81
N VAL A 169 20.85 13.49 -4.39
CA VAL A 169 19.73 12.56 -4.29
C VAL A 169 18.51 13.17 -4.97
N ASN A 170 17.89 12.43 -5.88
CA ASN A 170 16.58 12.75 -6.41
C ASN A 170 15.53 12.00 -5.62
N THR A 171 14.41 12.65 -5.30
CA THR A 171 13.34 12.08 -4.49
C THR A 171 11.98 12.26 -5.13
N VAL A 172 11.10 11.29 -4.85
CA VAL A 172 9.66 11.41 -5.05
C VAL A 172 8.98 10.98 -3.76
N GLN A 173 8.12 11.82 -3.21
CA GLN A 173 7.25 11.47 -2.10
C GLN A 173 5.82 11.32 -2.59
N ILE A 174 5.13 10.27 -2.14
CA ILE A 174 3.72 10.01 -2.44
C ILE A 174 2.95 9.94 -1.14
N ASP A 175 1.89 10.74 -0.99
CA ASP A 175 1.04 10.71 0.22
C ASP A 175 0.05 9.55 0.16
N LEU A 176 0.24 8.53 1.01
CA LEU A 176 -0.57 7.31 0.97
C LEU A 176 -1.99 7.50 1.54
N TYR A 177 -2.26 8.62 2.21
CA TYR A 177 -3.62 8.98 2.66
C TYR A 177 -4.50 9.47 1.51
N HIS A 178 -3.93 9.78 0.33
CA HIS A 178 -4.73 10.11 -0.85
C HIS A 178 -5.75 8.98 -1.13
N PRO A 179 -7.07 9.24 -1.16
CA PRO A 179 -8.08 8.18 -1.19
C PRO A 179 -7.98 7.21 -2.37
N LYS A 180 -7.51 7.70 -3.52
CA LYS A 180 -7.36 6.88 -4.73
C LYS A 180 -5.94 6.34 -4.98
N VAL A 181 -4.92 6.72 -4.21
CA VAL A 181 -3.55 6.28 -4.57
C VAL A 181 -3.41 4.78 -4.34
N THR A 182 -2.93 4.08 -5.36
CA THR A 182 -2.57 2.66 -5.28
C THR A 182 -1.13 2.46 -5.70
N LEU A 183 -0.48 1.47 -5.07
CA LEU A 183 0.85 1.02 -5.46
C LEU A 183 0.76 -0.38 -6.05
N GLU A 184 1.42 -0.58 -7.18
CA GLU A 184 1.44 -1.87 -7.86
C GLU A 184 2.85 -2.29 -8.23
N THR A 185 3.15 -3.58 -8.09
CA THR A 185 4.31 -4.16 -8.74
C THR A 185 3.95 -4.55 -10.17
N VAL A 186 4.73 -4.07 -11.13
CA VAL A 186 4.57 -4.40 -12.56
C VAL A 186 5.83 -5.08 -13.08
N TYR A 187 5.67 -5.93 -14.08
CA TYR A 187 6.76 -6.64 -14.72
C TYR A 187 6.73 -6.41 -16.22
N ALA A 188 7.92 -6.43 -16.82
CA ALA A 188 8.15 -6.10 -18.21
C ALA A 188 7.24 -6.89 -19.14
N ASN A 189 6.61 -6.20 -20.09
CA ASN A 189 5.71 -6.75 -21.12
C ASN A 189 4.60 -7.67 -20.56
N ASN A 190 4.28 -7.59 -19.27
CA ASN A 190 3.46 -8.59 -18.55
C ASN A 190 3.95 -10.04 -18.75
N LYS A 191 5.27 -10.24 -18.86
CA LYS A 191 5.92 -11.55 -18.99
C LYS A 191 7.17 -11.62 -18.10
N ILE A 192 7.15 -12.52 -17.12
CA ILE A 192 8.32 -12.83 -16.29
C ILE A 192 9.48 -13.30 -17.18
N GLY A 193 10.67 -12.79 -16.89
CA GLY A 193 11.87 -13.07 -17.67
C GLY A 193 12.05 -12.17 -18.89
N SER A 194 11.20 -11.17 -19.13
CA SER A 194 11.43 -10.16 -20.16
C SER A 194 11.97 -8.85 -19.58
N THR A 195 12.34 -7.91 -20.44
CA THR A 195 12.76 -6.55 -20.06
C THR A 195 12.01 -5.49 -20.86
N GLU A 196 11.79 -4.33 -20.23
CA GLU A 196 11.06 -3.20 -20.80
C GLU A 196 11.62 -1.90 -20.19
N SER A 197 11.63 -0.81 -20.95
CA SER A 197 12.00 0.50 -20.40
C SER A 197 11.02 0.92 -19.29
N LEU A 198 11.52 1.59 -18.24
CA LEU A 198 10.70 2.06 -17.11
C LEU A 198 9.54 2.96 -17.57
N LYS A 199 9.78 3.84 -18.54
CA LYS A 199 8.73 4.70 -19.12
C LYS A 199 7.58 3.90 -19.72
N LYS A 200 7.84 2.88 -20.55
CA LYS A 200 6.78 2.05 -21.13
C LYS A 200 5.99 1.28 -20.05
N MET A 201 6.66 0.78 -19.01
CA MET A 201 5.98 0.17 -17.85
C MET A 201 5.05 1.17 -17.14
N ALA A 202 5.50 2.41 -16.97
CA ALA A 202 4.70 3.48 -16.37
C ALA A 202 3.49 3.85 -17.24
N GLU A 203 3.70 4.06 -18.54
CA GLU A 203 2.65 4.40 -19.51
C GLU A 203 1.58 3.31 -19.61
N ARG A 204 2.01 2.04 -19.74
CA ARG A 204 1.11 0.88 -19.81
C ARG A 204 0.26 0.72 -18.57
N SER A 205 0.80 1.10 -17.41
CA SER A 205 0.12 1.03 -16.12
C SER A 205 -0.62 2.32 -15.77
N LYS A 206 -0.57 3.35 -16.63
CA LYS A 206 -1.10 4.70 -16.37
C LYS A 206 -0.58 5.29 -15.05
N ALA A 207 0.69 5.00 -14.73
CA ALA A 207 1.31 5.41 -13.49
C ALA A 207 1.79 6.86 -13.53
N ALA A 208 1.56 7.60 -12.45
CA ALA A 208 2.12 8.94 -12.29
C ALA A 208 3.57 8.91 -11.81
N VAL A 209 3.95 7.84 -11.09
CA VAL A 209 5.31 7.61 -10.59
C VAL A 209 5.70 6.15 -10.85
N ALA A 210 6.94 5.91 -11.25
CA ALA A 210 7.52 4.57 -11.35
C ALA A 210 8.99 4.58 -10.90
N VAL A 211 9.39 3.55 -10.15
CA VAL A 211 10.78 3.30 -9.78
C VAL A 211 11.14 1.87 -10.18
N ASN A 212 12.40 1.63 -10.53
CA ASN A 212 12.85 0.27 -10.80
C ASN A 212 12.60 -0.65 -9.61
N GLY A 213 12.50 -1.95 -9.89
CA GLY A 213 12.09 -2.92 -8.89
C GLY A 213 13.22 -3.79 -8.37
N THR A 214 12.98 -5.10 -8.34
CA THR A 214 13.91 -6.09 -7.83
C THR A 214 15.05 -6.39 -8.80
N PHE A 215 16.12 -6.96 -8.24
CA PHE A 215 17.23 -7.54 -8.98
C PHE A 215 16.76 -8.61 -9.95
N PHE A 216 17.55 -8.83 -11.00
CA PHE A 216 17.28 -9.84 -12.01
C PHE A 216 18.57 -10.25 -12.71
N ASN A 217 18.52 -11.35 -13.47
CA ASN A 217 19.66 -11.84 -14.25
C ASN A 217 19.91 -10.97 -15.49
N ALA A 218 20.29 -9.70 -15.28
CA ALA A 218 20.42 -8.68 -16.32
C ALA A 218 21.53 -8.97 -17.35
N TYR A 219 22.55 -9.74 -16.96
CA TYR A 219 23.73 -10.03 -17.79
C TYR A 219 23.70 -11.42 -18.42
N SER A 220 22.60 -12.17 -18.28
CA SER A 220 22.43 -13.42 -19.01
C SER A 220 22.60 -13.19 -20.52
N THR A 221 23.23 -14.11 -21.23
CA THR A 221 23.31 -14.07 -22.69
C THR A 221 22.02 -14.56 -23.37
N THR A 222 21.12 -15.23 -22.63
CA THR A 222 19.82 -15.67 -23.12
C THR A 222 18.80 -14.53 -23.10
N ASP A 223 17.76 -14.58 -23.93
CA ASP A 223 16.66 -13.60 -23.90
C ASP A 223 15.88 -13.57 -22.58
N VAL A 224 16.01 -14.63 -21.76
CA VAL A 224 15.31 -14.75 -20.48
C VAL A 224 16.11 -14.08 -19.36
N LYS A 225 15.54 -13.02 -18.78
CA LYS A 225 16.10 -12.21 -17.69
C LYS A 225 15.28 -12.40 -16.40
N ILE A 226 15.49 -13.54 -15.75
CA ILE A 226 14.69 -13.96 -14.58
C ILE A 226 14.88 -13.00 -13.38
N PRO A 227 13.79 -12.52 -12.74
CA PRO A 227 13.85 -11.76 -11.49
C PRO A 227 14.37 -12.58 -10.31
N TYR A 228 14.84 -11.91 -9.26
CA TYR A 228 15.24 -12.54 -8.00
C TYR A 228 14.28 -12.17 -6.88
N GLY A 229 13.86 -13.13 -6.06
CA GLY A 229 12.96 -12.91 -4.92
C GLY A 229 11.48 -12.92 -5.29
N TYR A 230 10.64 -12.37 -4.42
CA TYR A 230 9.19 -12.32 -4.58
C TYR A 230 8.70 -11.13 -5.42
N ILE A 231 7.73 -11.42 -6.31
CA ILE A 231 6.85 -10.44 -6.95
C ILE A 231 5.41 -10.86 -6.65
N VAL A 232 4.66 -9.98 -5.98
CA VAL A 232 3.24 -10.14 -5.71
C VAL A 232 2.48 -9.00 -6.40
N LYS A 233 1.40 -9.35 -7.10
CA LYS A 233 0.51 -8.41 -7.76
C LYS A 233 -0.94 -8.84 -7.55
N SER A 234 -1.79 -7.90 -7.16
CA SER A 234 -3.22 -8.14 -6.91
C SER A 234 -3.46 -9.30 -5.93
N GLY A 235 -2.67 -9.32 -4.85
CA GLY A 235 -2.68 -10.36 -3.82
C GLY A 235 -2.17 -11.74 -4.25
N LYS A 236 -1.71 -11.90 -5.49
CA LYS A 236 -1.22 -13.17 -6.03
C LYS A 236 0.30 -13.17 -6.16
N VAL A 237 0.93 -14.24 -5.69
CA VAL A 237 2.37 -14.48 -5.92
C VAL A 237 2.56 -14.79 -7.40
N ILE A 238 3.16 -13.85 -8.13
CA ILE A 238 3.45 -13.98 -9.57
C ILE A 238 4.77 -14.71 -9.78
N TYR A 239 5.75 -14.43 -8.92
CA TYR A 239 7.06 -15.04 -8.99
C TYR A 239 7.66 -15.14 -7.58
N LYS A 240 8.42 -16.21 -7.33
CA LYS A 240 9.12 -16.44 -6.06
C LYS A 240 10.45 -17.15 -6.28
N ALA A 241 11.43 -16.82 -5.45
CA ALA A 241 12.60 -17.64 -5.16
C ALA A 241 12.51 -18.08 -3.70
N SER A 242 12.59 -19.39 -3.43
CA SER A 242 12.46 -19.94 -2.07
C SER A 242 13.71 -19.67 -1.24
N GLY A 243 13.54 -19.44 0.07
CA GLY A 243 14.63 -19.30 1.04
C GLY A 243 15.23 -17.90 1.11
N ASP A 244 14.50 -16.90 0.63
CA ASP A 244 15.01 -15.54 0.47
C ASP A 244 14.80 -14.70 1.74
N GLN A 245 15.91 -14.26 2.33
CA GLN A 245 15.93 -13.50 3.58
C GLN A 245 15.88 -11.98 3.36
N ARG A 246 15.90 -11.53 2.11
CA ARG A 246 16.00 -10.10 1.78
C ARG A 246 14.71 -9.37 2.12
N ALA A 247 14.84 -8.10 2.49
CA ALA A 247 13.72 -7.21 2.78
C ALA A 247 12.71 -7.14 1.63
N VAL A 248 11.44 -7.04 2.01
CA VAL A 248 10.30 -6.99 1.08
C VAL A 248 9.51 -5.71 1.29
N PHE A 249 9.36 -4.92 0.23
CA PHE A 249 8.39 -3.83 0.23
C PHE A 249 7.01 -4.44 0.05
N VAL A 250 6.07 -4.11 0.94
CA VAL A 250 4.70 -4.61 0.92
C VAL A 250 3.75 -3.42 0.91
N TYR A 251 2.86 -3.39 -0.08
CA TYR A 251 1.67 -2.57 -0.09
C TYR A 251 0.47 -3.44 0.24
N THR A 252 -0.28 -3.05 1.26
CA THR A 252 -1.41 -3.83 1.76
C THR A 252 -2.68 -3.54 0.96
N ASN A 253 -3.64 -4.45 1.02
CA ASN A 253 -4.98 -4.20 0.49
C ASN A 253 -5.67 -3.02 1.21
N THR A 254 -5.27 -2.71 2.43
CA THR A 254 -5.77 -1.57 3.21
C THR A 254 -5.18 -0.22 2.81
N GLY A 255 -4.23 -0.23 1.88
CA GLY A 255 -3.58 0.94 1.34
C GLY A 255 -2.44 1.49 2.19
N ASP A 256 -1.93 0.69 3.12
CA ASP A 256 -0.75 0.93 3.93
C ASP A 256 0.49 0.37 3.24
N ALA A 257 1.67 0.84 3.64
CA ALA A 257 2.95 0.30 3.18
C ALA A 257 3.84 -0.07 4.37
N LEU A 258 4.58 -1.17 4.23
CA LEU A 258 5.54 -1.65 5.22
C LEU A 258 6.76 -2.32 4.56
N ILE A 259 7.83 -2.49 5.32
CA ILE A 259 8.98 -3.29 4.93
C ILE A 259 8.99 -4.57 5.78
N ALA A 260 8.80 -5.72 5.16
CA ALA A 260 8.82 -7.02 5.85
C ALA A 260 10.23 -7.64 5.83
N ASP A 261 10.57 -8.37 6.89
CA ASP A 261 11.84 -9.07 7.05
C ASP A 261 11.76 -10.47 6.41
N GLY A 262 12.12 -10.53 5.13
CA GLY A 262 12.24 -11.78 4.39
C GLY A 262 10.93 -12.49 4.09
N GLU A 263 11.06 -13.71 3.57
CA GLU A 263 9.95 -14.54 3.13
C GLU A 263 8.98 -14.93 4.26
N THR A 264 9.47 -15.15 5.48
CA THR A 264 8.63 -15.63 6.60
C THR A 264 7.56 -14.61 6.98
N GLU A 265 7.92 -13.32 7.07
CA GLU A 265 6.96 -12.28 7.39
C GLU A 265 6.02 -12.01 6.21
N LEU A 266 6.54 -11.99 4.97
CA LEU A 266 5.71 -11.88 3.77
C LEU A 266 4.65 -12.98 3.71
N LYS A 267 5.00 -14.24 3.97
CA LYS A 267 4.03 -15.36 4.01
C LYS A 267 2.93 -15.14 5.03
N LYS A 268 3.26 -14.71 6.24
CA LYS A 268 2.26 -14.40 7.27
C LYS A 268 1.26 -13.32 6.81
N LEU A 269 1.71 -12.33 6.05
CA LEU A 269 0.85 -11.29 5.49
C LEU A 269 -0.01 -11.81 4.34
N LEU A 270 0.55 -12.66 3.47
CA LEU A 270 -0.17 -13.33 2.37
C LEU A 270 -1.25 -14.27 2.90
N ASP A 271 -0.94 -15.09 3.91
CA ASP A 271 -1.88 -16.04 4.53
C ASP A 271 -3.07 -15.33 5.18
N LYS A 272 -2.85 -14.10 5.68
CA LYS A 272 -3.91 -13.23 6.20
C LYS A 272 -4.66 -12.46 5.11
N GLY A 273 -4.29 -12.62 3.85
CA GLY A 273 -4.87 -11.90 2.71
C GLY A 273 -4.64 -10.39 2.78
N LEU A 274 -3.57 -9.91 3.44
CA LEU A 274 -3.31 -8.49 3.66
C LEU A 274 -2.48 -7.84 2.55
N VAL A 275 -1.82 -8.62 1.70
CA VAL A 275 -0.90 -8.11 0.66
C VAL A 275 -1.68 -7.81 -0.62
N GLU A 276 -1.55 -6.60 -1.14
CA GLU A 276 -2.02 -6.24 -2.49
C GLU A 276 -0.88 -6.34 -3.50
N SER A 277 0.25 -5.73 -3.18
CA SER A 277 1.47 -5.81 -3.99
C SER A 277 2.68 -5.96 -3.11
N ALA A 278 3.69 -6.69 -3.60
CA ALA A 278 4.96 -6.80 -2.91
C ALA A 278 6.11 -6.98 -3.89
N LEU A 279 7.29 -6.54 -3.45
CA LEU A 279 8.53 -6.62 -4.22
C LEU A 279 9.69 -6.85 -3.25
N GLN A 280 10.38 -7.97 -3.40
CA GLN A 280 11.54 -8.30 -2.59
C GLN A 280 12.82 -7.91 -3.30
N ALA A 281 13.66 -7.11 -2.65
CA ALA A 281 14.96 -6.72 -3.19
C ALA A 281 16.01 -6.68 -2.08
N GLY A 282 15.92 -5.71 -1.18
CA GLY A 282 16.85 -5.52 -0.07
C GLY A 282 18.22 -4.98 -0.50
N PRO A 283 19.14 -4.78 0.45
CA PRO A 283 18.94 -5.00 1.88
C PRO A 283 18.01 -3.97 2.53
N ARG A 284 17.54 -4.26 3.74
CA ARG A 284 16.97 -3.27 4.65
C ARG A 284 18.01 -2.17 4.91
N LEU A 285 17.51 -0.95 5.03
CA LEU A 285 18.31 0.26 5.22
C LEU A 285 17.98 0.94 6.54
N VAL A 286 16.70 1.06 6.85
CA VAL A 286 16.21 1.83 8.01
C VAL A 286 15.14 1.02 8.74
N ARG A 287 15.22 1.02 10.07
CA ARG A 287 14.21 0.49 10.97
C ARG A 287 13.99 1.48 12.12
N ASN A 288 12.73 1.78 12.44
CA ASN A 288 12.37 2.69 13.51
C ASN A 288 13.12 4.04 13.46
N GLY A 289 13.31 4.58 12.25
CA GLY A 289 14.01 5.86 12.01
C GLY A 289 15.52 5.83 12.20
N LYS A 290 16.13 4.64 12.31
CA LYS A 290 17.57 4.46 12.50
C LYS A 290 18.15 3.58 11.39
N VAL A 291 19.41 3.82 11.06
CA VAL A 291 20.16 2.95 10.14
C VAL A 291 20.17 1.52 10.69
N ASP A 292 19.69 0.59 9.88
CA ASP A 292 19.58 -0.84 10.18
C ASP A 292 19.88 -1.64 8.91
N THR A 293 21.13 -1.56 8.45
CA THR A 293 21.56 -2.25 7.24
C THR A 293 22.56 -3.35 7.58
N ASN A 294 22.19 -4.58 7.22
CA ASN A 294 23.05 -5.76 7.37
C ASN A 294 22.94 -6.67 6.14
N PRO A 295 23.58 -6.29 5.01
CA PRO A 295 23.41 -7.01 3.76
C PRO A 295 23.87 -8.48 3.85
N THR A 296 24.88 -8.80 4.65
CA THR A 296 25.34 -10.19 4.81
C THR A 296 24.31 -11.07 5.52
N ALA A 297 23.59 -10.52 6.52
CA ALA A 297 22.49 -11.22 7.16
C ALA A 297 21.31 -11.49 6.20
N GLU A 298 21.14 -10.68 5.17
CA GLU A 298 20.15 -10.90 4.10
C GLU A 298 20.70 -11.77 2.94
N GLY A 299 21.87 -12.38 3.11
CA GLY A 299 22.45 -13.33 2.16
C GLY A 299 23.22 -12.68 1.00
N PHE A 300 23.46 -11.36 1.02
CA PHE A 300 24.27 -10.71 -0.02
C PHE A 300 25.75 -11.12 0.10
N LYS A 301 26.36 -11.45 -1.05
CA LYS A 301 27.78 -11.83 -1.17
C LYS A 301 28.57 -10.94 -2.14
N ASP A 302 27.88 -10.20 -3.01
CA ASP A 302 28.51 -9.37 -4.05
C ASP A 302 29.08 -8.07 -3.44
N PRO A 303 30.37 -7.75 -3.64
CA PRO A 303 30.96 -6.47 -3.24
C PRO A 303 30.19 -5.23 -3.73
N LYS A 304 29.47 -5.33 -4.86
CA LYS A 304 28.56 -4.29 -5.37
C LYS A 304 27.45 -3.92 -4.40
N VAL A 305 27.05 -4.83 -3.51
CA VAL A 305 26.09 -4.55 -2.44
C VAL A 305 26.80 -4.34 -1.11
N LEU A 306 27.86 -5.12 -0.83
CA LEU A 306 28.53 -5.10 0.48
C LEU A 306 29.34 -3.84 0.75
N THR A 307 30.13 -3.36 -0.21
CA THR A 307 31.16 -2.34 0.05
C THR A 307 31.21 -1.22 -1.00
N ASN A 308 30.88 -1.51 -2.26
CA ASN A 308 31.09 -0.56 -3.34
C ASN A 308 30.08 0.59 -3.32
N ARG A 309 30.52 1.74 -3.81
CA ARG A 309 29.61 2.82 -4.22
C ARG A 309 29.09 2.55 -5.61
N ALA A 310 27.79 2.74 -5.80
CA ALA A 310 27.13 2.65 -7.09
C ALA A 310 25.92 3.58 -7.12
N ALA A 311 25.31 3.74 -8.29
CA ALA A 311 23.96 4.30 -8.35
C ALA A 311 23.00 3.41 -7.55
N ARG A 312 22.12 4.01 -6.76
CA ARG A 312 21.19 3.31 -5.86
C ARG A 312 19.78 3.81 -6.03
N SER A 313 18.83 2.90 -5.80
CA SER A 313 17.42 3.21 -5.63
C SER A 313 16.93 2.66 -4.31
N ALA A 314 16.06 3.39 -3.62
CA ALA A 314 15.49 2.98 -2.35
C ALA A 314 14.02 3.38 -2.27
N VAL A 315 13.28 2.60 -1.49
CA VAL A 315 11.92 2.91 -1.05
C VAL A 315 11.89 2.94 0.46
N GLY A 316 11.10 3.85 1.02
CA GLY A 316 10.89 3.97 2.45
C GLY A 316 9.53 4.55 2.77
N ILE A 317 9.17 4.49 4.05
CA ILE A 317 7.93 5.00 4.60
C ILE A 317 8.29 6.05 5.64
N THR A 318 7.63 7.20 5.62
CA THR A 318 7.80 8.26 6.63
C THR A 318 6.75 8.14 7.74
N ALA A 319 7.00 8.77 8.89
CA ALA A 319 6.06 8.78 10.00
C ALA A 319 4.70 9.42 9.62
N GLU A 320 4.70 10.32 8.63
CA GLU A 320 3.51 11.01 8.13
C GLU A 320 2.75 10.21 7.05
N GLY A 321 3.03 8.91 6.91
CA GLY A 321 2.32 8.03 5.97
C GLY A 321 2.64 8.30 4.50
N LYS A 322 3.86 8.75 4.19
CA LYS A 322 4.30 8.93 2.80
C LYS A 322 5.19 7.78 2.35
N LEU A 323 5.03 7.34 1.11
CA LEU A 323 6.05 6.57 0.41
C LEU A 323 7.14 7.54 -0.04
N LEU A 324 8.37 7.31 0.40
CA LEU A 324 9.56 8.01 -0.03
C LEU A 324 10.34 7.13 -1.01
N ILE A 325 10.57 7.64 -2.21
CA ILE A 325 11.42 7.02 -3.22
C ILE A 325 12.65 7.90 -3.39
N ALA A 326 13.84 7.30 -3.37
CA ALA A 326 15.09 8.01 -3.55
C ALA A 326 15.97 7.32 -4.59
N THR A 327 16.65 8.12 -5.41
CA THR A 327 17.76 7.65 -6.26
C THR A 327 19.01 8.48 -6.00
N ALA A 328 20.14 7.80 -5.83
CA ALA A 328 21.44 8.42 -5.55
C ALA A 328 22.45 8.01 -6.61
N SER A 329 23.29 8.93 -7.05
CA SER A 329 24.24 8.66 -8.14
C SER A 329 25.41 7.76 -7.74
N SER A 330 25.85 7.82 -6.49
CA SER A 330 27.00 7.05 -6.00
C SER A 330 26.97 6.96 -4.48
N ALA A 331 26.50 5.83 -3.95
CA ALA A 331 26.40 5.56 -2.52
C ALA A 331 26.72 4.10 -2.16
N THR A 332 27.31 3.86 -0.99
CA THR A 332 27.30 2.56 -0.29
C THR A 332 25.91 2.30 0.33
N MET A 333 25.64 1.08 0.80
CA MET A 333 24.39 0.78 1.53
C MET A 333 24.25 1.62 2.79
N LYS A 334 25.33 1.78 3.56
CA LYS A 334 25.33 2.62 4.78
C LYS A 334 25.07 4.09 4.45
N GLU A 335 25.73 4.63 3.43
CA GLU A 335 25.49 6.01 2.97
C GLU A 335 24.04 6.21 2.51
N LEU A 336 23.47 5.25 1.79
CA LEU A 336 22.07 5.29 1.36
C LEU A 336 21.10 5.21 2.55
N ALA A 337 21.38 4.39 3.55
CA ALA A 337 20.58 4.31 4.77
C ALA A 337 20.59 5.65 5.53
N GLU A 338 21.77 6.27 5.69
CA GLU A 338 21.89 7.60 6.31
C GLU A 338 21.10 8.67 5.53
N VAL A 339 21.15 8.61 4.19
CA VAL A 339 20.32 9.46 3.32
C VAL A 339 18.83 9.27 3.60
N MET A 340 18.35 8.03 3.66
CA MET A 340 16.93 7.74 3.89
C MET A 340 16.46 8.22 5.26
N VAL A 341 17.26 8.05 6.31
CA VAL A 341 16.97 8.61 7.65
C VAL A 341 16.85 10.14 7.58
N LYS A 342 17.80 10.82 6.92
CA LYS A 342 17.79 12.29 6.79
C LYS A 342 16.64 12.82 5.95
N LEU A 343 16.08 12.00 5.06
CA LEU A 343 14.87 12.29 4.31
C LEU A 343 13.58 12.01 5.09
N GLY A 344 13.67 11.50 6.32
CA GLY A 344 12.53 11.25 7.20
C GLY A 344 11.95 9.83 7.11
N ALA A 345 12.66 8.88 6.50
CA ALA A 345 12.22 7.49 6.50
C ALA A 345 12.28 6.91 7.92
N ILE A 346 11.18 6.29 8.37
CA ILE A 346 11.15 5.45 9.56
C ILE A 346 11.44 3.99 9.22
N GLU A 347 11.09 3.57 8.01
CA GLU A 347 11.35 2.24 7.46
C GLU A 347 11.88 2.43 6.04
N ALA A 348 12.90 1.68 5.63
CA ALA A 348 13.38 1.73 4.24
C ALA A 348 14.16 0.48 3.85
N MET A 349 14.14 0.19 2.54
CA MET A 349 14.98 -0.83 1.93
C MET A 349 15.54 -0.37 0.58
N ASN A 350 16.64 -1.00 0.18
CA ASN A 350 17.25 -0.83 -1.12
C ASN A 350 16.50 -1.63 -2.20
N LEU A 351 16.56 -1.12 -3.43
CA LEU A 351 16.08 -1.73 -4.66
C LEU A 351 17.25 -2.07 -5.59
N ASP A 352 16.98 -2.63 -6.78
CA ASP A 352 18.07 -2.81 -7.75
C ASP A 352 18.75 -1.46 -8.08
N GLY A 353 20.06 -1.49 -8.33
CA GLY A 353 20.90 -0.30 -8.50
C GLY A 353 21.71 -0.32 -9.79
N GLY A 354 22.80 0.45 -9.80
CA GLY A 354 23.65 0.60 -10.97
C GLY A 354 22.86 1.09 -12.19
N ALA A 355 23.06 0.44 -13.34
CA ALA A 355 22.33 0.77 -14.57
C ALA A 355 20.81 0.55 -14.46
N SER A 356 20.32 -0.20 -13.47
CA SER A 356 18.89 -0.39 -13.25
C SER A 356 18.23 0.80 -12.53
N SER A 357 19.03 1.64 -11.84
CA SER A 357 18.53 2.75 -11.04
C SER A 357 17.74 3.72 -11.90
N GLY A 358 16.43 3.82 -11.68
CA GLY A 358 15.54 4.60 -12.53
C GLY A 358 14.35 5.13 -11.76
N LEU A 359 14.01 6.39 -12.00
CA LEU A 359 12.89 7.10 -11.38
C LEU A 359 12.17 7.94 -12.43
N TYR A 360 10.88 7.70 -12.57
CA TYR A 360 9.98 8.38 -13.49
C TYR A 360 8.85 9.01 -12.67
N ALA A 361 8.55 10.29 -12.92
CA ALA A 361 7.44 10.98 -12.29
C ALA A 361 6.93 12.11 -13.18
N ASN A 362 5.64 12.38 -13.13
CA ASN A 362 4.99 13.50 -13.86
C ASN A 362 5.34 13.50 -15.36
N GLY A 363 5.28 12.33 -16.01
CA GLY A 363 5.48 12.21 -17.45
C GLY A 363 6.94 12.23 -17.93
N LYS A 364 7.92 12.25 -17.04
CA LYS A 364 9.35 12.33 -17.41
C LYS A 364 10.26 11.53 -16.47
N TYR A 365 11.47 11.24 -16.96
CA TYR A 365 12.52 10.70 -16.10
C TYR A 365 13.06 11.78 -15.16
N ILE A 366 13.11 11.43 -13.88
CA ILE A 366 13.87 12.13 -12.85
C ILE A 366 15.29 11.54 -12.76
N THR A 367 15.38 10.21 -12.87
CA THR A 367 16.62 9.46 -13.01
C THR A 367 16.46 8.47 -14.14
N THR A 368 17.27 8.59 -15.19
CA THR A 368 17.19 7.72 -16.37
C THR A 368 17.93 6.41 -16.11
N PRO A 369 17.28 5.24 -16.21
CA PRO A 369 17.98 3.96 -16.12
C PRO A 369 18.90 3.77 -17.33
N GLY A 370 20.05 3.15 -17.11
CA GLY A 370 21.02 2.80 -18.14
C GLY A 370 20.71 1.50 -18.89
N ARG A 371 19.61 0.81 -18.55
CA ARG A 371 19.14 -0.40 -19.23
C ARG A 371 17.63 -0.58 -19.07
N ASP A 372 17.07 -1.48 -19.87
CA ASP A 372 15.73 -2.00 -19.64
C ASP A 372 15.66 -2.85 -18.37
N LEU A 373 14.48 -2.89 -17.77
CA LEU A 373 14.24 -3.45 -16.45
C LEU A 373 13.28 -4.63 -16.55
N SER A 374 13.39 -5.60 -15.65
CA SER A 374 12.46 -6.73 -15.61
C SER A 374 11.15 -6.41 -14.87
N ASN A 375 11.18 -5.45 -13.95
CA ASN A 375 10.05 -5.07 -13.10
C ASN A 375 10.24 -3.69 -12.47
N ALA A 376 9.14 -3.12 -11.97
CA ALA A 376 9.07 -1.81 -11.36
C ALA A 376 7.98 -1.75 -10.29
N LEU A 377 8.14 -0.84 -9.34
CA LEU A 377 7.07 -0.39 -8.45
C LEU A 377 6.46 0.88 -9.05
N VAL A 378 5.13 0.92 -9.19
CA VAL A 378 4.41 2.05 -9.77
C VAL A 378 3.36 2.59 -8.82
N ALA A 379 3.10 3.90 -8.88
CA ALA A 379 1.98 4.54 -8.20
C ALA A 379 0.97 5.02 -9.24
N VAL A 380 -0.28 4.59 -9.07
CA VAL A 380 -1.41 4.95 -9.94
C VAL A 380 -2.35 5.87 -9.16
N PHE A 381 -2.82 6.91 -9.84
CA PHE A 381 -3.85 7.82 -9.35
C PHE A 381 -5.05 7.69 -10.30
N PRO A 382 -5.99 6.77 -10.01
CA PRO A 382 -7.19 6.57 -10.81
C PRO A 382 -7.91 7.91 -11.01
N SER A 383 -8.29 8.18 -12.26
CA SER A 383 -9.12 9.33 -12.65
C SER A 383 -10.42 9.39 -11.87
#